data_AF-A0A1H0IQE2-F1
#
_entry.id   AF-A0A1H0IQE2-F1
#
_cell.length_a   1.000
_cell.length_b   1.000
_cell.length_c   1.000
_cell.angle_alpha   90.00
_cell.angle_beta   90.00
_cell.angle_gamma   90.00
#
_symmetry.space_group_name_H-M   'P 1'
#
loop_
_entity.id
_entity.type
_entity.pdbx_description
1 polymer ?
#
loop_
_entity_poly.entity_id
_entity_poly.type
_entity_poly.pdbx_seq_one_letter_code
_entity_poly.pdbx_strand_id
1 'polypeptide(L)'
;MSTLPLRVLNRALLQRQFLLARPGHTPLEVIRRLVAMQAQEPNWPFVGLWSRIREFEHAGLTTLLEDRRVVRSGLLRSTQHLTLADDFRRFRPLLQPVLDRTASATCFSRTSAGLDTGELVAAGLEFLGDRAMPRRELARRLAETYGVVTDGSWPARWKCGPR
;
A
#
# COMPACT_ATOMS: atom_id res chain seq x y z
N MET A 1 -27.42 -29.30 -3.41
CA MET A 1 -26.80 -28.01 -3.01
C MET A 1 -27.90 -26.97 -3.01
N SER A 2 -28.18 -26.31 -1.87
CA SER A 2 -29.15 -25.22 -1.84
C SER A 2 -28.52 -23.94 -2.40
N THR A 3 -29.24 -23.25 -3.27
CA THR A 3 -28.82 -21.95 -3.82
C THR A 3 -29.09 -20.85 -2.79
N LEU A 4 -28.09 -20.03 -2.49
CA LEU A 4 -28.24 -18.88 -1.58
C LEU A 4 -28.79 -17.67 -2.36
N PRO A 5 -29.83 -16.98 -1.86
CA PRO A 5 -30.33 -15.77 -2.50
C PRO A 5 -29.33 -14.61 -2.35
N LEU A 6 -29.37 -13.66 -3.29
CA LEU A 6 -28.44 -12.52 -3.35
C LEU A 6 -28.40 -11.72 -2.04
N ARG A 7 -29.56 -11.53 -1.38
CA ARG A 7 -29.64 -10.84 -0.08
C ARG A 7 -28.81 -11.54 1.00
N VAL A 8 -28.84 -12.88 1.03
CA VAL A 8 -28.06 -13.66 2.00
C VAL A 8 -26.57 -13.56 1.70
N LEU A 9 -26.17 -13.66 0.43
CA LEU A 9 -24.77 -13.45 0.02
C LEU A 9 -24.27 -12.05 0.42
N ASN A 10 -25.06 -11.00 0.18
CA ASN A 10 -24.72 -9.63 0.55
C ASN A 10 -24.57 -9.47 2.07
N ARG A 11 -25.53 -9.94 2.87
CA ARG A 11 -25.43 -9.85 4.33
C ARG A 11 -24.25 -10.65 4.87
N ALA A 12 -24.01 -11.84 4.33
CA ALA A 12 -22.87 -12.66 4.71
C ALA A 12 -21.53 -12.00 4.35
N LEU A 13 -21.45 -11.27 3.23
CA LEU A 13 -20.27 -10.46 2.87
C LEU A 13 -20.07 -9.32 3.86
N LEU A 14 -21.11 -8.51 4.12
CA LEU A 14 -21.03 -7.37 5.05
C LEU A 14 -20.69 -7.81 6.47
N GLN A 15 -21.22 -8.95 6.92
CA GLN A 15 -20.87 -9.53 8.22
C GLN A 15 -19.39 -9.90 8.28
N ARG A 16 -18.85 -10.57 7.25
CA ARG A 16 -17.42 -10.94 7.17
C ARG A 16 -16.49 -9.72 7.10
N GLN A 17 -17.01 -8.57 6.68
CA GLN A 17 -16.30 -7.29 6.63
C GLN A 17 -16.53 -6.39 7.85
N PHE A 18 -17.28 -6.87 8.86
CA PHE A 18 -17.62 -6.11 10.07
C PHE A 18 -18.40 -4.82 9.79
N LEU A 19 -19.29 -4.85 8.79
CA LEU A 19 -20.11 -3.70 8.39
C LEU A 19 -21.57 -3.80 8.87
N LEU A 20 -21.98 -4.94 9.44
CA LEU A 20 -23.30 -5.06 10.07
C LEU A 20 -23.27 -4.77 11.58
N ALA A 21 -22.08 -4.85 12.18
CA ALA A 21 -21.83 -4.54 13.57
C ALA A 21 -20.36 -4.15 13.72
N ARG A 22 -20.04 -3.36 14.74
CA ARG A 22 -18.69 -2.99 15.13
C ARG A 22 -18.27 -3.85 16.34
N PRO A 23 -17.73 -5.06 16.16
CA PRO A 23 -17.23 -5.89 17.26
C PRO A 23 -15.98 -5.27 17.90
N GLY A 24 -15.59 -5.79 19.07
CA GLY A 24 -14.35 -5.40 19.78
C GLY A 24 -13.08 -6.04 19.22
N HIS A 25 -12.96 -6.20 17.90
CA HIS A 25 -11.74 -6.74 17.28
C HIS A 25 -10.64 -5.68 17.23
N THR A 26 -9.40 -6.13 17.32
CA THR A 26 -8.22 -5.28 17.14
C THR A 26 -8.06 -4.85 15.68
N PRO A 27 -7.37 -3.72 15.40
CA PRO A 27 -7.04 -3.32 14.04
C PRO A 27 -6.34 -4.42 13.24
N LEU A 28 -5.42 -5.16 13.87
CA LEU A 28 -4.69 -6.25 13.23
C LEU A 28 -5.61 -7.38 12.76
N GLU A 29 -6.57 -7.80 13.60
CA GLU A 29 -7.53 -8.85 13.26
C GLU A 29 -8.44 -8.43 12.11
N VAL A 30 -8.90 -7.18 12.13
CA VAL A 30 -9.75 -6.64 11.06
C VAL A 30 -8.99 -6.56 9.74
N ILE A 31 -7.76 -6.02 9.73
CA ILE A 31 -6.93 -5.95 8.51
C ILE A 31 -6.65 -7.35 7.97
N ARG A 32 -6.28 -8.31 8.84
CA ARG A 32 -6.06 -9.71 8.46
C ARG A 32 -7.29 -10.31 7.80
N ARG A 33 -8.47 -10.11 8.40
CA ARG A 33 -9.73 -10.64 7.88
C ARG A 33 -10.10 -10.05 6.52
N LEU A 34 -9.80 -8.78 6.31
CA LEU A 34 -10.04 -8.08 5.06
C LEU A 34 -8.97 -8.36 4.00
N VAL A 35 -7.89 -9.06 4.36
CA VAL A 35 -6.69 -9.33 3.56
C VAL A 35 -5.88 -8.08 3.25
N ALA A 36 -6.54 -7.06 2.68
CA ALA A 36 -5.96 -5.77 2.37
C ALA A 36 -7.01 -4.67 2.46
N MET A 37 -6.69 -3.57 3.14
CA MET A 37 -7.52 -2.37 3.18
C MET A 37 -6.91 -1.30 2.27
N GLN A 38 -7.72 -0.72 1.39
CA GLN A 38 -7.27 0.32 0.47
C GLN A 38 -6.76 1.55 1.25
N ALA A 39 -5.60 2.07 0.85
CA ALA A 39 -4.84 3.08 1.58
C ALA A 39 -4.12 4.08 0.66
N GLN A 40 -4.70 4.42 -0.50
CA GLN A 40 -4.11 5.43 -1.39
C GLN A 40 -4.04 6.77 -0.67
N GLU A 41 -5.13 7.19 -0.04
CA GLU A 41 -5.10 8.27 0.93
C GLU A 41 -4.68 7.71 2.31
N PRO A 42 -3.64 8.27 2.95
CA PRO A 42 -3.14 7.77 4.23
C PRO A 42 -4.19 7.75 5.36
N ASN A 43 -5.18 8.64 5.31
CA ASN A 43 -6.18 8.81 6.36
C ASN A 43 -7.37 7.84 6.23
N TRP A 44 -7.66 7.32 5.04
CA TRP A 44 -8.84 6.48 4.81
C TRP A 44 -8.86 5.17 5.60
N PRO A 45 -7.72 4.47 5.81
CA PRO A 45 -7.73 3.27 6.64
C PRO A 45 -8.17 3.51 8.08
N PHE A 46 -7.89 4.68 8.66
CA PHE A 46 -8.37 5.02 10.00
C PHE A 46 -9.89 5.09 10.04
N VAL A 47 -10.52 5.74 9.06
CA VAL A 47 -11.99 5.78 8.92
C VAL A 47 -12.56 4.38 8.63
N GLY A 48 -11.87 3.61 7.80
CA GLY A 48 -12.23 2.24 7.46
C GLY A 48 -12.24 1.31 8.68
N LEU A 49 -11.27 1.44 9.57
CA LEU A 49 -11.22 0.66 10.81
C LEU A 49 -12.19 1.18 11.87
N TRP A 50 -12.32 2.51 12.00
CA TRP A 50 -13.30 3.13 12.88
C TRP A 50 -14.72 2.61 12.59
N SER A 51 -15.11 2.50 11.32
CA SER A 51 -16.44 1.98 10.95
C SER A 51 -16.65 0.48 11.21
N ARG A 52 -15.59 -0.26 11.58
CA ARG A 52 -15.60 -1.72 11.76
C ARG A 52 -15.29 -2.18 13.18
N ILE A 53 -14.73 -1.31 14.02
CA ILE A 53 -14.24 -1.62 15.37
C ILE A 53 -14.94 -0.72 16.38
N ARG A 54 -15.45 -1.29 17.49
CA ARG A 54 -16.23 -0.56 18.50
C ARG A 54 -15.45 0.56 19.17
N GLU A 55 -14.27 0.23 19.69
CA GLU A 55 -13.38 1.09 20.47
C GLU A 55 -12.10 1.35 19.67
N PHE A 56 -12.26 1.86 18.44
CA PHE A 56 -11.11 2.14 17.58
C PHE A 56 -10.37 3.38 18.06
N GLU A 57 -9.06 3.24 18.26
CA GLU A 57 -8.15 4.34 18.54
C GLU A 57 -7.08 4.45 17.45
N HIS A 58 -6.72 5.69 17.09
CA HIS A 58 -5.66 5.94 16.11
C HIS A 58 -4.33 5.31 16.53
N ALA A 59 -3.99 5.42 17.83
CA ALA A 59 -2.77 4.87 18.41
C ALA A 59 -2.62 3.36 18.10
N GLY A 60 -3.73 2.61 18.15
CA GLY A 60 -3.72 1.19 17.85
C GLY A 60 -3.29 0.85 16.42
N LEU A 61 -3.60 1.70 15.42
CA LEU A 61 -3.10 1.50 14.06
C LEU A 61 -1.67 2.04 13.89
N THR A 62 -1.35 3.20 14.48
CA THR A 62 -0.02 3.80 14.32
C THR A 62 1.06 2.90 14.92
N THR A 63 0.83 2.33 16.11
CA THR A 63 1.76 1.37 16.71
C THR A 63 2.00 0.16 15.82
N LEU A 64 0.97 -0.36 15.13
CA LEU A 64 1.16 -1.50 14.20
C LEU A 64 2.03 -1.14 12.98
N LEU A 65 1.99 0.12 12.53
CA LEU A 65 2.83 0.62 11.44
C LEU A 65 4.27 0.83 11.93
N GLU A 66 4.44 1.39 13.12
CA GLU A 66 5.74 1.62 13.79
C GLU A 66 6.46 0.29 14.06
N ASP A 67 5.74 -0.69 14.60
CA ASP A 67 6.21 -2.05 14.88
C ASP A 67 6.39 -2.91 13.61
N ARG A 68 6.10 -2.35 12.42
CA ARG A 68 6.19 -3.02 11.11
C ARG A 68 5.33 -4.30 11.03
N ARG A 69 4.26 -4.39 11.82
CA ARG A 69 3.28 -5.50 11.79
C ARG A 69 2.28 -5.34 10.66
N VAL A 70 2.00 -4.09 10.30
CA VAL A 70 1.20 -3.69 9.15
C VAL A 70 2.08 -2.85 8.22
N VAL A 71 1.96 -3.08 6.91
CA VAL A 71 2.69 -2.36 5.87
C VAL A 71 1.71 -1.64 4.96
N ARG A 72 2.02 -0.37 4.65
CA ARG A 72 1.38 0.39 3.58
C ARG A 72 2.25 0.32 2.31
N SER A 73 1.77 -0.37 1.28
CA SER A 73 2.51 -0.49 0.01
C SER A 73 1.59 -0.75 -1.17
N GLY A 74 2.12 -0.58 -2.38
CA GLY A 74 1.45 -1.01 -3.62
C GLY A 74 1.24 -2.51 -3.62
N LEU A 75 -0.01 -2.94 -3.87
CA LEU A 75 -0.39 -4.35 -3.82
C LEU A 75 -1.50 -4.68 -4.84
N LEU A 76 -2.75 -4.80 -4.40
CA LEU A 76 -3.86 -5.20 -5.27
C LEU A 76 -4.18 -4.09 -6.27
N ARG A 77 -4.33 -4.45 -7.56
CA ARG A 77 -4.64 -3.52 -8.65
C ARG A 77 -3.69 -2.32 -8.71
N SER A 78 -2.43 -2.51 -8.28
CA SER A 78 -1.39 -1.48 -8.28
C SER A 78 -1.71 -0.21 -7.48
N THR A 79 -2.60 -0.30 -6.49
CA THR A 79 -2.91 0.79 -5.56
C THR A 79 -2.34 0.50 -4.17
N GLN A 80 -2.19 1.55 -3.36
CA GLN A 80 -1.68 1.41 -1.99
C GLN A 80 -2.70 0.71 -1.10
N HIS A 81 -2.24 -0.23 -0.29
CA HIS A 81 -3.04 -0.95 0.68
C HIS A 81 -2.31 -1.09 2.02
N LEU A 82 -3.07 -1.13 3.12
CA LEU A 82 -2.62 -1.69 4.39
C LEU A 82 -2.83 -3.20 4.38
N THR A 83 -1.78 -3.92 4.75
CA THR A 83 -1.76 -5.38 4.86
C THR A 83 -0.91 -5.80 6.05
N LEU A 84 -1.12 -6.99 6.58
CA LEU A 84 -0.16 -7.59 7.51
C LEU A 84 1.17 -7.80 6.78
N ALA A 85 2.29 -7.60 7.49
CA ALA A 85 3.62 -7.73 6.88
C ALA A 85 3.88 -9.13 6.29
N ASP A 86 3.42 -10.19 6.96
CA ASP A 86 3.59 -11.56 6.47
C ASP A 86 2.73 -11.86 5.24
N ASP A 87 1.50 -11.36 5.23
CA ASP A 87 0.59 -11.50 4.07
C ASP A 87 1.12 -10.68 2.89
N PHE A 88 1.66 -9.49 3.14
CA PHE A 88 2.35 -8.70 2.12
C PHE A 88 3.49 -9.49 1.49
N ARG A 89 4.38 -10.10 2.30
CA ARG A 89 5.49 -10.91 1.79
C ARG A 89 5.02 -12.12 0.97
N ARG A 90 3.88 -12.72 1.33
CA ARG A 90 3.28 -13.85 0.59
C ARG A 90 2.64 -13.42 -0.73
N PHE A 91 1.91 -12.31 -0.74
CA PHE A 91 1.18 -11.86 -1.94
C PHE A 91 2.02 -11.02 -2.89
N ARG A 92 3.01 -10.29 -2.39
CA ARG A 92 3.79 -9.34 -3.20
C ARG A 92 4.47 -10.00 -4.42
N PRO A 93 5.08 -11.19 -4.35
CA PRO A 93 5.65 -11.86 -5.52
C PRO A 93 4.59 -12.27 -6.54
N LEU A 94 3.45 -12.78 -6.09
CA LEU A 94 2.34 -13.20 -6.96
C LEU A 94 1.74 -12.04 -7.76
N LEU A 95 1.78 -10.84 -7.18
CA LEU A 95 1.25 -9.61 -7.78
C LEU A 95 2.30 -8.80 -8.55
N GLN A 96 3.58 -9.17 -8.45
CA GLN A 96 4.69 -8.46 -9.11
C GLN A 96 4.45 -8.25 -10.61
N PRO A 97 3.99 -9.23 -11.41
CA PRO A 97 3.80 -9.01 -12.85
C PRO A 97 2.78 -7.92 -13.20
N VAL A 98 1.75 -7.73 -12.36
CA VAL A 98 0.74 -6.67 -12.54
C VAL A 98 1.33 -5.31 -12.16
N LEU A 99 2.15 -5.28 -11.11
CA LEU A 99 2.84 -4.08 -10.66
C LEU A 99 3.89 -3.62 -11.68
N ASP A 100 4.66 -4.54 -12.25
CA ASP A 100 5.64 -4.24 -13.31
C ASP A 100 4.97 -3.71 -14.57
N ARG A 101 3.87 -4.34 -15.00
CA ARG A 101 3.08 -3.83 -16.14
C ARG A 101 2.59 -2.41 -15.88
N THR A 102 2.20 -2.12 -14.64
CA THR A 102 1.76 -0.77 -14.27
C THR A 102 2.92 0.22 -14.29
N ALA A 103 4.07 -0.16 -13.74
CA ALA A 103 5.28 0.66 -13.74
C ALA A 103 5.81 0.93 -15.16
N SER A 104 5.58 0.01 -16.10
CA SER A 104 5.94 0.16 -17.52
C SER A 104 4.88 0.88 -18.35
N ALA A 105 3.74 1.26 -17.77
CA ALA A 105 2.70 1.99 -18.51
C ALA A 105 3.20 3.36 -18.99
N THR A 106 2.67 3.84 -20.11
CA THR A 106 3.13 5.07 -20.81
C THR A 106 3.23 6.30 -19.91
N CYS A 107 2.37 6.41 -18.90
CA CYS A 107 2.41 7.52 -17.95
C CYS A 107 3.65 7.52 -17.04
N PHE A 108 4.27 6.36 -16.80
CA PHE A 108 5.47 6.19 -15.99
C PHE A 108 6.73 5.98 -16.84
N SER A 109 6.61 5.28 -17.97
CA SER A 109 7.75 4.96 -18.84
C SER A 109 8.43 6.21 -19.43
N ARG A 110 7.68 7.30 -19.64
CA ARG A 110 8.24 8.61 -20.05
C ARG A 110 9.26 9.17 -19.07
N THR A 111 9.14 8.79 -17.81
CA THR A 111 10.00 9.28 -16.73
C THR A 111 11.05 8.26 -16.29
N SER A 112 10.83 6.98 -16.57
CA SER A 112 11.78 5.90 -16.24
C SER A 112 12.57 5.38 -17.45
N ALA A 113 12.38 5.97 -18.64
CA ALA A 113 13.12 5.58 -19.84
C ALA A 113 14.63 5.67 -19.62
N GLY A 114 15.33 4.57 -19.89
CA GLY A 114 16.79 4.47 -19.74
C GLY A 114 17.28 4.13 -18.33
N LEU A 115 16.39 3.97 -17.34
CA LEU A 115 16.77 3.49 -16.01
C LEU A 115 16.79 1.96 -15.98
N ASP A 116 17.90 1.37 -15.52
CA ASP A 116 17.91 -0.02 -15.10
C ASP A 116 17.14 -0.15 -13.77
N THR A 117 16.00 -0.84 -13.80
CA THR A 117 15.14 -0.99 -12.62
C THR A 117 15.79 -1.89 -11.56
N GLY A 118 16.57 -2.89 -11.97
CA GLY A 118 17.29 -3.77 -11.06
C GLY A 118 18.39 -3.03 -10.30
N GLU A 119 19.17 -2.22 -11.03
CA GLU A 119 20.21 -1.36 -10.44
C GLU A 119 19.61 -0.33 -9.47
N LEU A 120 18.50 0.31 -9.87
CA LEU A 120 17.80 1.28 -9.03
C LEU A 120 17.26 0.64 -7.74
N VAL A 121 16.72 -0.59 -7.83
CA VAL A 121 16.25 -1.34 -6.66
C VAL A 121 17.42 -1.70 -5.75
N ALA A 122 18.54 -2.17 -6.29
CA ALA A 122 19.73 -2.52 -5.50
C ALA A 122 20.28 -1.30 -4.73
N ALA A 123 20.49 -0.16 -5.41
CA ALA A 123 20.94 1.07 -4.78
C ALA A 123 19.94 1.59 -3.74
N GLY A 124 18.63 1.49 -4.03
CA GLY A 124 17.59 1.87 -3.10
C GLY A 124 17.60 1.04 -1.82
N LEU A 125 17.79 -0.28 -1.93
CA LEU A 125 17.90 -1.18 -0.77
C LEU A 125 19.16 -0.89 0.06
N GLU A 126 20.28 -0.57 -0.58
CA GLU A 126 21.52 -0.18 0.12
C GLU A 126 21.33 1.11 0.93
N PHE A 127 20.68 2.13 0.36
CA PHE A 127 20.40 3.37 1.08
C PHE A 127 19.43 3.19 2.24
N LEU A 128 18.41 2.33 2.08
CA LEU A 128 17.43 2.07 3.12
C LEU A 128 18.06 1.30 4.29
N GLY A 129 18.83 0.23 4.01
CA GLY A 129 19.33 -0.68 5.02
C GLY A 129 18.22 -1.09 6.00
N ASP A 130 18.52 -1.04 7.31
CA ASP A 130 17.54 -1.33 8.37
C ASP A 130 16.77 -0.10 8.90
N ARG A 131 17.02 1.07 8.32
CA ARG A 131 16.51 2.35 8.82
C ARG A 131 15.32 2.86 8.01
N ALA A 132 14.40 3.53 8.70
CA ALA A 132 13.34 4.26 8.03
C ALA A 132 13.93 5.51 7.36
N MET A 133 13.55 5.76 6.10
CA MET A 133 13.99 6.93 5.35
C MET A 133 12.79 7.64 4.70
N PRO A 134 12.70 8.97 4.80
CA PRO A 134 11.69 9.72 4.04
C PRO A 134 11.89 9.52 2.53
N ARG A 135 10.79 9.33 1.79
CA ARG A 135 10.82 9.16 0.32
C ARG A 135 11.61 10.27 -0.40
N ARG A 136 11.53 11.51 0.09
CA ARG A 136 12.26 12.66 -0.50
C ARG A 136 13.78 12.50 -0.38
N GLU A 137 14.22 12.01 0.78
CA GLU A 137 15.65 11.77 1.03
C GLU A 137 16.16 10.59 0.19
N LEU A 138 15.39 9.51 0.07
CA LEU A 138 15.72 8.39 -0.82
C LEU A 138 15.84 8.87 -2.28
N ALA A 139 14.88 9.68 -2.74
CA ALA A 139 14.89 10.22 -4.09
C ALA A 139 16.13 11.11 -4.34
N ARG A 140 16.50 11.96 -3.37
CA ARG A 140 17.69 12.82 -3.45
C ARG A 140 18.97 11.99 -3.59
N ARG A 141 19.16 10.97 -2.76
CA ARG A 141 20.35 10.09 -2.80
C ARG A 141 20.47 9.32 -4.10
N LEU A 142 19.35 8.77 -4.60
CA LEU A 142 19.32 8.11 -5.90
C LEU A 142 19.65 9.11 -7.02
N ALA A 143 19.09 10.31 -6.98
CA ALA A 143 19.35 11.35 -7.95
C ALA A 143 20.84 11.78 -7.98
N GLU A 144 21.48 11.93 -6.83
CA GLU A 144 22.92 12.21 -6.69
C GLU A 144 23.79 11.09 -7.27
N THR A 145 23.42 9.83 -7.02
CA THR A 145 24.17 8.65 -7.49
C THR A 145 24.18 8.54 -9.01
N TYR A 146 23.04 8.84 -9.64
CA TYR A 146 22.86 8.71 -11.09
C TYR A 146 22.98 10.05 -11.84
N GLY A 147 23.47 11.11 -11.19
CA GLY A 147 23.71 12.42 -11.82
C GLY A 147 22.46 13.14 -12.33
N VAL A 148 21.28 12.82 -11.78
CA VAL A 148 20.01 13.44 -12.16
C VAL A 148 19.76 14.65 -11.26
N VAL A 149 19.82 15.88 -11.80
CA VAL A 149 19.49 17.07 -11.00
C VAL A 149 18.00 17.06 -10.66
N THR A 150 17.66 17.00 -9.37
CA THR A 150 16.29 17.19 -8.86
C THR A 150 16.28 18.40 -7.93
N ASP A 151 15.43 19.40 -8.19
CA ASP A 151 15.35 20.63 -7.37
C ASP A 151 14.58 20.44 -6.04
N GLY A 152 14.42 19.19 -5.59
CA GLY A 152 13.60 18.85 -4.42
C GLY A 152 12.08 18.88 -4.67
N SER A 153 11.61 19.38 -5.82
CA SER A 153 10.24 19.20 -6.29
C SER A 153 10.15 18.00 -7.23
N TRP A 154 9.04 17.25 -7.17
CA TRP A 154 8.72 16.28 -8.22
C TRP A 154 8.40 17.10 -9.48
N PRO A 155 9.19 17.01 -10.56
CA PRO A 155 8.95 17.86 -11.72
C PRO A 155 7.55 17.59 -12.28
N ALA A 156 6.84 18.60 -12.80
CA ALA A 156 5.46 18.45 -13.27
C ALA A 156 5.27 17.30 -14.28
N ARG A 157 6.33 16.92 -15.02
CA ARG A 157 6.38 15.74 -15.91
C ARG A 157 6.24 14.38 -15.21
N TRP A 158 6.25 14.34 -13.87
CA TRP A 158 6.16 13.14 -13.03
C TRP A 158 4.84 13.04 -12.25
N LYS A 159 3.89 13.97 -12.44
CA LYS A 159 2.54 13.85 -11.89
C LYS A 159 1.70 12.99 -12.84
N CYS A 160 1.32 11.79 -12.39
CA CYS A 160 0.28 11.00 -13.05
C CYS A 160 -1.10 11.58 -12.70
N GLY A 161 -1.70 12.29 -13.65
CA GLY A 161 -3.06 12.81 -13.63
C GLY A 161 -3.35 13.59 -14.93
N PRO A 162 -4.61 13.67 -15.40
CA PRO A 162 -4.92 14.53 -16.53
C PRO A 162 -4.59 15.99 -16.16
N ARG A 163 -4.03 16.73 -17.12
CA ARG A 163 -3.81 18.17 -17.01
C ARG A 163 -5.12 18.91 -16.81
#